data_AF-A0A1H8QPC0-F1
#
_entry.id   AF-A0A1H8QPC0-F1
#
_cell.length_a   1.000
_cell.length_b   1.000
_cell.length_c   1.000
_cell.angle_alpha   90.00
_cell.angle_beta   90.00
_cell.angle_gamma   90.00
#
_symmetry.space_group_name_H-M   'P 1'
#
loop_
_entity.id
_entity.type
_entity.pdbx_description
1 polymer ?
#
loop_
_entity_poly.entity_id
_entity_poly.type
_entity_poly.pdbx_seq_one_letter_code
_entity_poly.pdbx_strand_id
1 'polypeptide(L)'
;MRIERIVSTGQASPPGFWYDQPDDEFVVLLTGAARLRFEEGDATLDMKAGDWVEIPAHVRHRVEITQADPPTVWLAVHRQTT
;
A
#
# COMPACT_ATOMS: atom_id res chain seq x y z
N MET A 1 -13.60 7.53 8.82
CA MET A 1 -12.37 6.80 9.18
C MET A 1 -12.66 5.31 9.08
N ARG A 2 -11.81 4.56 8.36
CA ARG A 2 -11.90 3.11 8.15
C ARG A 2 -10.55 2.49 8.48
N ILE A 3 -10.54 1.33 9.16
CA ILE A 3 -9.33 0.61 9.53
C ILE A 3 -9.46 -0.82 9.02
N GLU A 4 -8.47 -1.30 8.27
CA GLU A 4 -8.50 -2.60 7.61
C GLU A 4 -7.24 -3.40 7.89
N ARG A 5 -7.40 -4.72 8.01
CA ARG A 5 -6.30 -5.68 7.93
C ARG A 5 -6.32 -6.32 6.55
N ILE A 6 -5.27 -6.12 5.79
CA ILE A 6 -5.11 -6.71 4.46
C ILE A 6 -4.09 -7.83 4.54
N VAL A 7 -4.39 -8.99 3.92
CA VAL A 7 -3.48 -10.12 3.85
C VAL A 7 -3.21 -10.44 2.40
N SER A 8 -1.94 -10.39 2.02
CA SER A 8 -1.44 -10.73 0.69
C SER A 8 -0.50 -11.94 0.78
N THR A 9 -0.56 -12.80 -0.22
CA THR A 9 0.16 -14.06 -0.37
C THR A 9 0.82 -14.12 -1.76
N GLY A 10 1.43 -13.02 -2.20
CA GLY A 10 2.12 -12.93 -3.50
C GLY A 10 1.38 -12.15 -4.60
N GLN A 11 0.24 -11.52 -4.29
CA GLN A 11 -0.48 -10.69 -5.26
C GLN A 11 0.28 -9.39 -5.57
N ALA A 12 -0.01 -8.84 -6.75
CA ALA A 12 0.34 -7.50 -7.17
C ALA A 12 -0.88 -6.85 -7.85
N SER A 13 -0.88 -5.53 -7.97
CA SER A 13 -1.90 -4.82 -8.75
C SER A 13 -1.87 -5.29 -10.22
N PRO A 14 -3.02 -5.52 -10.87
CA PRO A 14 -3.07 -5.91 -12.27
C PRO A 14 -2.33 -4.92 -13.20
N PRO A 15 -1.91 -5.35 -14.41
CA PRO A 15 -1.32 -4.44 -15.39
C PRO A 15 -2.23 -3.25 -15.69
N GLY A 16 -1.66 -2.03 -15.68
CA GLY A 16 -2.40 -0.79 -15.94
C GLY A 16 -3.27 -0.29 -14.78
N PHE A 17 -3.41 -1.06 -13.69
CA PHE A 17 -4.20 -0.65 -12.53
C PHE A 17 -3.40 0.28 -11.60
N TRP A 18 -4.07 1.35 -11.17
CA TRP A 18 -3.62 2.30 -10.16
C TRP A 18 -4.75 2.56 -9.17
N TYR A 19 -4.42 2.59 -7.89
CA TYR A 19 -5.32 3.17 -6.89
C TYR A 19 -5.35 4.69 -7.07
N ASP A 20 -6.54 5.26 -7.01
CA ASP A 20 -6.82 6.69 -6.93
C ASP A 20 -8.00 6.83 -5.97
N GLN A 21 -7.72 7.22 -4.73
CA GLN A 21 -8.71 7.22 -3.65
C GLN A 21 -8.95 8.64 -3.15
N PRO A 22 -10.19 8.98 -2.73
CA PRO A 22 -10.53 10.30 -2.19
C PRO A 22 -10.12 10.49 -0.72
N ASP A 23 -9.73 9.43 -0.03
CA ASP A 23 -9.31 9.46 1.37
C ASP A 23 -7.77 9.43 1.44
N ASP A 24 -7.18 10.07 2.47
CA ASP A 24 -5.80 9.84 2.84
C ASP A 24 -5.65 8.42 3.40
N GLU A 25 -4.56 7.74 3.07
CA GLU A 25 -4.25 6.38 3.51
C GLU A 25 -2.93 6.37 4.30
N PHE A 26 -2.98 5.98 5.58
CA PHE A 26 -1.81 5.52 6.30
C PHE A 26 -1.75 3.99 6.21
N VAL A 27 -0.64 3.45 5.74
CA VAL A 27 -0.44 2.00 5.68
C VAL A 27 0.89 1.61 6.32
N VAL A 28 0.85 0.57 7.17
CA VAL A 28 2.03 -0.05 7.79
C VAL A 28 2.08 -1.53 7.45
N LEU A 29 3.28 -2.01 7.11
CA LEU A 29 3.54 -3.41 6.84
C LEU A 29 3.90 -4.12 8.15
N LEU A 30 3.07 -5.03 8.62
CA LEU A 30 3.24 -5.73 9.91
C LEU A 30 4.09 -6.99 9.79
N THR A 31 4.03 -7.68 8.65
CA THR A 31 4.76 -8.92 8.38
C THR A 31 4.98 -9.05 6.88
N GLY A 32 6.06 -9.71 6.46
CA GLY A 32 6.41 -9.92 5.06
C GLY A 32 7.21 -8.77 4.46
N ALA A 33 7.07 -8.60 3.14
CA ALA A 33 7.70 -7.53 2.37
C ALA A 33 6.81 -7.11 1.20
N ALA A 34 6.97 -5.89 0.71
CA ALA A 34 6.25 -5.40 -0.45
C ALA A 34 7.00 -4.27 -1.14
N ARG A 35 6.57 -3.96 -2.37
CA ARG A 35 6.97 -2.75 -3.08
C ARG A 35 5.74 -2.00 -3.53
N LEU A 36 5.70 -0.71 -3.19
CA LEU A 36 4.76 0.24 -3.77
C LEU A 36 5.44 1.01 -4.91
N ARG A 37 4.64 1.45 -5.88
CA ARG A 37 5.06 2.41 -6.90
C ARG A 37 4.05 3.53 -6.96
N PHE A 38 4.54 4.75 -7.05
CA PHE A 38 3.75 5.96 -7.18
C PHE A 38 3.82 6.45 -8.63
N GLU A 39 2.70 6.92 -9.17
CA GLU A 39 2.64 7.38 -10.56
C GLU A 39 3.46 8.66 -10.76
N GLU A 40 3.34 9.58 -9.80
CA GLU A 40 4.12 10.80 -9.81
C GLU A 40 5.60 10.51 -9.58
N GLY A 41 6.45 11.00 -10.49
CA GLY A 41 7.90 10.84 -10.41
C GLY A 41 8.41 9.41 -10.60
N ASP A 42 7.52 8.46 -10.87
CA ASP A 42 7.84 7.04 -11.05
C ASP A 42 8.58 6.41 -9.85
N ALA A 43 8.29 6.91 -8.65
CA ALA A 43 9.00 6.51 -7.44
C ALA A 43 8.57 5.10 -6.99
N THR A 44 9.55 4.30 -6.55
CA THR A 44 9.29 3.01 -5.90
C THR A 44 9.69 3.05 -4.44
N LEU A 45 8.91 2.38 -3.60
CA LEU A 45 9.14 2.24 -2.16
C LEU A 45 9.15 0.75 -1.80
N ASP A 46 10.34 0.25 -1.48
CA ASP A 46 10.51 -1.07 -0.86
C ASP A 46 10.18 -0.99 0.62
N MET A 47 9.33 -1.91 1.08
CA MET A 47 8.84 -1.97 2.45
C MET A 47 9.13 -3.33 3.07
N LYS A 48 9.58 -3.33 4.32
CA LYS A 48 9.69 -4.48 5.22
C LYS A 48 8.84 -4.26 6.47
N ALA A 49 8.73 -5.29 7.31
CA ALA A 49 7.96 -5.22 8.54
C ALA A 49 8.41 -4.02 9.42
N GLY A 50 7.44 -3.21 9.83
CA GLY A 50 7.63 -1.97 10.59
C GLY A 50 7.65 -0.69 9.73
N ASP A 51 7.88 -0.80 8.42
CA ASP A 51 7.84 0.35 7.52
C ASP A 51 6.39 0.79 7.28
N TRP A 52 6.21 2.10 7.14
CA TRP A 52 4.92 2.73 6.91
C TRP A 52 5.03 3.89 5.93
N VAL A 53 3.90 4.26 5.34
CA VAL A 53 3.79 5.42 4.46
C VAL A 53 2.42 6.07 4.62
N GLU A 54 2.40 7.40 4.50
CA GLU A 54 1.19 8.20 4.31
C GLU A 54 1.04 8.47 2.83
N ILE A 55 -0.11 8.13 2.26
CA ILE A 55 -0.47 8.32 0.87
C ILE A 55 -1.63 9.32 0.85
N PRO A 56 -1.38 10.59 0.48
CA PRO A 56 -2.44 11.59 0.40
C PRO A 56 -3.53 11.20 -0.61
N ALA A 57 -4.74 11.73 -0.41
CA ALA A 57 -5.83 11.59 -1.36
C ALA A 57 -5.37 11.95 -2.77
N HIS A 58 -5.84 11.16 -3.75
CA HIS A 58 -5.52 11.27 -5.18
C HIS A 58 -4.05 11.07 -5.56
N VAL A 59 -3.17 10.68 -4.62
CA VAL A 59 -1.82 10.22 -4.97
C VAL A 59 -1.91 8.80 -5.52
N ARG A 60 -1.78 8.71 -6.85
CA ARG A 60 -1.91 7.44 -7.56
C ARG A 60 -0.75 6.51 -7.24
N HIS A 61 -1.08 5.31 -6.80
CA HIS A 61 -0.10 4.30 -6.40
C HIS A 61 -0.57 2.89 -6.76
N ARG A 62 0.36 1.93 -6.75
CA ARG A 62 0.08 0.51 -6.99
C ARG A 62 1.01 -0.37 -6.19
N VAL A 63 0.59 -1.62 -5.97
CA VAL A 63 1.41 -2.66 -5.36
C VAL A 63 2.11 -3.41 -6.47
N GLU A 64 3.44 -3.30 -6.58
CA GLU A 64 4.23 -4.00 -7.60
C GLU A 64 4.50 -5.46 -7.21
N ILE A 65 4.72 -5.72 -5.92
CA ILE A 65 4.91 -7.07 -5.39
C ILE A 65 4.54 -7.14 -3.92
N THR A 66 4.04 -8.31 -3.50
CA THR A 66 4.00 -8.74 -2.11
C THR A 66 4.71 -10.07 -1.95
N GLN A 67 5.28 -10.31 -0.77
CA GLN A 67 5.85 -11.61 -0.43
C GLN A 67 4.73 -12.65 -0.26
N ALA A 68 4.99 -13.88 -0.70
CA ALA A 68 4.05 -14.98 -0.54
C ALA A 68 4.23 -15.74 0.78
N ASP A 69 5.47 -15.92 1.23
CA ASP A 69 5.83 -16.64 2.46
C ASP A 69 7.04 -16.00 3.18
N PRO A 70 6.90 -15.54 4.44
CA PRO A 70 5.63 -15.35 5.14
C PRO A 70 4.70 -14.36 4.40
N PRO A 71 3.37 -14.49 4.54
CA PRO A 71 2.41 -13.56 3.94
C PRO A 71 2.68 -12.10 4.31
N THR A 72 2.41 -11.20 3.36
CA THR A 72 2.43 -9.76 3.65
C THR A 72 1.14 -9.35 4.34
N VAL A 73 1.25 -8.89 5.58
CA VAL A 73 0.12 -8.40 6.38
C VAL A 73 0.24 -6.90 6.57
N TRP A 74 -0.82 -6.18 6.24
CA TRP A 74 -0.90 -4.72 6.34
C TRP A 74 -1.94 -4.32 7.38
N LEU A 75 -1.73 -3.16 8.01
CA LEU A 75 -2.77 -2.37 8.65
C LEU A 75 -2.92 -1.07 7.86
N ALA A 76 -4.10 -0.83 7.30
CA ALA A 76 -4.43 0.38 6.55
C ALA A 76 -5.46 1.21 7.31
N VAL A 77 -5.26 2.53 7.34
CA VAL A 77 -6.16 3.50 7.94
C VAL A 77 -6.51 4.53 6.88
N HIS A 78 -7.79 4.61 6.51
CA HIS A 78 -8.31 5.59 5.56
C HIS A 78 -9.08 6.69 6.30
N ARG A 79 -8.75 7.96 6.03
CA ARG A 79 -9.34 9.12 6.69
C ARG A 79 -9.56 10.28 5.72
N GLN A 80 -10.64 11.03 5.94
CA GLN A 80 -10.92 12.26 5.20
C GLN A 80 -10.32 13.43 5.96
N THR A 81 -9.62 14.30 5.25
CA THR A 81 -9.15 15.57 5.80
C THR A 81 -10.36 16.49 5.90
N THR A 82 -10.72 16.86 7.13
CA THR A 82 -11.87 17.73 7.44
C THR A 82 -11.58 19.17 7.06
#